data_AF-A0A954I8U0-F1
#
_entry.id   AF-A0A954I8U0-F1
#
_cell.length_a   1.000
_cell.length_b   1.000
_cell.length_c   1.000
_cell.angle_alpha   90.00
_cell.angle_beta   90.00
_cell.angle_gamma   90.00
#
_symmetry.space_group_name_H-M   'P 1'
#
loop_
_entity.id
_entity.type
_entity.pdbx_description
1 polymer ?
#
loop_
_entity_poly.entity_id
_entity_poly.type
_entity_poly.pdbx_seq_one_letter_code
_entity_poly.pdbx_strand_id
1 'polypeptide(L)'
;SVNSVWMDRIGLHGAERLQQLAESSPQIRLMCCGHVHHEFHGRIGHADVFTTPSTGIQFDPCGDVPTFATAAPGYRVIEFSGSAWSTHVVRLPEAKYVPSSD
;
A
#
# COMPACT_ATOMS: atom_id res chain seq x y z
N SER A 1 9.46 -3.36 -4.23
CA SER A 1 9.86 -2.37 -3.22
C SER A 1 8.79 -1.31 -3.14
N VAL A 2 8.58 -0.75 -1.94
CA VAL A 2 7.73 0.43 -1.68
C VAL A 2 8.57 1.65 -1.26
N ASN A 3 9.87 1.65 -1.59
CA ASN A 3 10.83 2.71 -1.25
C ASN A 3 10.94 3.00 0.25
N SER A 4 10.78 1.97 1.08
CA SER A 4 10.95 2.04 2.54
C SER A 4 11.85 0.91 2.98
N VAL A 5 13.04 1.24 3.50
CA VAL A 5 14.12 0.26 3.75
C VAL A 5 13.67 -0.85 4.69
N TRP A 6 12.97 -0.52 5.77
CA TRP A 6 12.53 -1.52 6.73
C TRP A 6 11.34 -2.35 6.23
N MET A 7 10.40 -1.73 5.52
CA MET A 7 9.26 -2.44 4.90
C MET A 7 9.72 -3.40 3.82
N ASP A 8 10.68 -2.98 3.00
CA ASP A 8 11.23 -3.81 1.93
C ASP A 8 11.93 -5.06 2.48
N ARG A 9 12.51 -4.99 3.68
CA ARG A 9 13.11 -6.16 4.37
C ARG A 9 12.08 -7.19 4.82
N ILE A 10 10.86 -6.76 5.14
CA ILE A 10 9.76 -7.65 5.60
C ILE A 10 8.70 -7.87 4.51
N GLY A 11 9.02 -7.53 3.26
CA GLY A 11 8.13 -7.67 2.13
C GLY A 11 7.79 -9.12 1.77
N LEU A 12 6.96 -9.28 0.74
CA LEU A 12 6.53 -10.59 0.26
C LEU A 12 7.72 -11.48 -0.12
N HIS A 13 7.85 -12.63 0.54
CA HIS A 13 8.77 -13.68 0.11
C HIS A 13 8.31 -14.29 -1.23
N GLY A 14 9.24 -14.51 -2.15
CA GLY A 14 8.92 -15.06 -3.47
C GLY A 14 8.25 -14.06 -4.41
N ALA A 15 8.51 -12.76 -4.24
CA ALA A 15 7.92 -11.68 -5.04
C ALA A 15 8.15 -11.85 -6.56
N GLU A 16 9.24 -12.51 -6.96
CA GLU A 16 9.55 -12.86 -8.35
C GLU A 16 8.47 -13.74 -8.99
N ARG A 17 7.82 -14.62 -8.24
CA ARG A 17 6.73 -15.45 -8.75
C ARG A 17 5.48 -14.63 -9.05
N LEU A 18 5.16 -13.68 -8.17
CA LEU A 18 4.07 -12.74 -8.40
C LEU A 18 4.37 -11.86 -9.62
N GLN A 19 5.62 -11.39 -9.75
CA GLN A 19 6.06 -10.61 -10.90
C GLN A 19 5.91 -11.39 -12.22
N GLN A 20 6.41 -12.63 -12.28
CA GLN A 20 6.26 -13.48 -13.45
C GLN A 20 4.79 -13.74 -13.82
N LEU A 21 3.94 -13.98 -12.82
CA LEU A 21 2.50 -14.16 -13.05
C LEU A 21 1.86 -12.90 -13.63
N ALA A 22 2.19 -11.74 -13.08
CA ALA A 22 1.67 -10.45 -13.53
C ALA A 22 2.11 -10.12 -14.96
N GLU A 23 3.39 -10.32 -15.28
CA GLU A 23 3.96 -10.07 -16.61
C GLU A 23 3.38 -11.00 -17.68
N SER A 24 3.05 -12.25 -17.33
CA SER A 24 2.48 -13.23 -18.26
C SER A 24 0.95 -13.16 -18.38
N SER A 25 0.26 -12.42 -17.50
CA SER A 25 -1.21 -12.40 -17.43
C SER A 25 -1.79 -11.01 -17.71
N PRO A 26 -2.06 -10.65 -18.99
CA PRO A 26 -2.56 -9.32 -19.37
C PRO A 26 -3.88 -8.92 -18.70
N GLN A 27 -4.69 -9.88 -18.23
CA GLN A 27 -5.92 -9.57 -17.47
C GLN A 27 -5.68 -8.98 -16.08
N ILE A 28 -4.48 -9.16 -15.49
CA ILE A 28 -4.15 -8.60 -14.18
C ILE A 28 -3.78 -7.13 -14.38
N ARG A 29 -4.71 -6.21 -14.09
CA ARG A 29 -4.51 -4.76 -14.35
C ARG A 29 -4.35 -3.93 -13.10
N LEU A 30 -4.73 -4.47 -11.94
CA LEU A 30 -4.77 -3.77 -10.67
C LEU A 30 -4.48 -4.77 -9.54
N MET A 31 -3.61 -4.39 -8.59
CA MET A 31 -3.35 -5.12 -7.35
C MET A 31 -3.47 -4.18 -6.16
N CYS A 32 -4.12 -4.64 -5.10
CA CYS A 32 -4.25 -3.91 -3.85
C CYS A 32 -3.50 -4.65 -2.75
N CYS A 33 -2.60 -3.95 -2.07
CA CYS A 33 -1.75 -4.50 -1.03
C CYS A 33 -1.98 -3.80 0.31
N GLY A 34 -2.01 -4.59 1.39
CA GLY A 34 -2.01 -4.09 2.76
C GLY A 34 -0.59 -4.03 3.33
N HIS A 35 -0.44 -4.30 4.62
CA HIS A 35 0.83 -4.39 5.38
C HIS A 35 1.60 -3.07 5.55
N VAL A 36 1.61 -2.21 4.53
CA VAL A 36 2.48 -1.02 4.46
C VAL A 36 1.95 0.18 5.26
N HIS A 37 0.64 0.26 5.53
CA HIS A 37 0.01 1.32 6.35
C HIS A 37 0.28 2.77 5.86
N HIS A 38 0.62 2.95 4.60
CA HIS A 38 0.66 4.24 3.93
C HIS A 38 0.28 4.07 2.47
N GLU A 39 0.02 5.19 1.79
CA GLU A 39 -0.25 5.19 0.37
C GLU A 39 1.04 5.07 -0.43
N PHE A 40 1.07 4.13 -1.35
CA PHE A 40 2.11 3.94 -2.36
C PHE A 40 1.45 3.51 -3.66
N HIS A 41 2.02 3.94 -4.78
CA HIS A 41 1.66 3.50 -6.12
C HIS A 41 2.92 3.07 -6.86
N GLY A 42 2.89 1.84 -7.38
CA GLY A 42 3.92 1.31 -8.25
C GLY A 42 3.31 0.45 -9.35
N ARG A 43 4.16 -0.27 -10.08
CA ARG A 43 3.73 -1.20 -11.14
C ARG A 43 4.50 -2.50 -11.07
N ILE A 44 3.82 -3.59 -11.40
CA ILE A 44 4.43 -4.91 -11.65
C ILE A 44 3.91 -5.37 -13.02
N GLY A 45 4.82 -5.53 -13.99
CA GLY A 45 4.42 -5.68 -15.39
C GLY A 45 3.56 -4.49 -15.85
N HIS A 46 2.39 -4.76 -16.41
CA HIS A 46 1.41 -3.72 -16.78
C HIS A 46 0.42 -3.36 -15.68
N ALA A 47 0.36 -4.13 -14.57
CA ALA A 47 -0.60 -3.92 -13.50
C ALA A 47 -0.19 -2.76 -12.58
N ASP A 48 -1.15 -1.88 -12.24
CA ASP A 48 -0.97 -0.90 -11.18
C ASP A 48 -1.06 -1.57 -9.81
N VAL A 49 -0.13 -1.24 -8.92
CA VAL A 49 -0.08 -1.77 -7.55
C VAL A 49 -0.26 -0.62 -6.58
N PHE A 50 -1.28 -0.70 -5.74
CA PHE A 50 -1.54 0.29 -4.70
C PHE A 50 -1.40 -0.32 -3.32
N THR A 51 -0.76 0.42 -2.42
CA THR A 51 -0.94 0.19 -0.99
C THR A 51 -1.97 1.17 -0.43
N THR A 52 -2.57 0.77 0.68
CA THR A 52 -3.63 1.51 1.35
C THR A 52 -3.24 1.78 2.79
N PRO A 53 -3.59 2.94 3.34
CA PRO A 53 -3.52 3.19 4.77
C PRO A 53 -4.17 2.08 5.60
N SER A 54 -3.70 1.93 6.84
CA SER A 54 -4.39 1.08 7.79
C SER A 54 -5.62 1.79 8.37
N THR A 55 -6.55 1.01 8.89
CA THR A 55 -7.67 1.48 9.73
C THR A 55 -7.22 1.83 11.15
N GLY A 56 -5.96 1.58 11.52
CA GLY A 56 -5.36 1.90 12.83
C GLY A 56 -4.08 2.73 12.72
N ILE A 57 -3.01 2.27 13.39
CA ILE A 57 -1.70 2.94 13.41
C ILE A 57 -1.12 3.08 12.00
N GLN A 58 -0.37 4.15 11.76
CA GLN A 58 0.35 4.36 10.51
C GLN A 58 1.84 4.23 10.74
N PHE A 59 2.59 3.89 9.70
CA PHE A 59 4.04 3.83 9.75
C PHE A 59 4.68 4.93 8.90
N ASP A 60 5.84 5.42 9.34
CA ASP A 60 6.65 6.35 8.56
C ASP A 60 7.19 5.65 7.28
N PRO A 61 6.93 6.20 6.08
CA PRO A 61 7.42 5.63 4.83
C PRO A 61 8.94 5.77 4.64
N CYS A 62 9.60 6.74 5.28
CA CYS A 62 10.98 7.13 4.98
C CYS A 62 12.03 6.55 5.95
N GLY A 63 11.60 5.88 7.03
CA GLY A 63 12.51 5.37 8.05
C GLY A 63 13.29 4.10 7.65
N ASP A 64 14.37 3.83 8.38
CA ASP A 64 15.16 2.59 8.28
C ASP A 64 14.74 1.53 9.31
N VAL A 65 13.86 1.92 10.23
CA VAL A 65 13.30 1.10 11.32
C VAL A 65 11.82 1.40 11.48
N PRO A 66 11.03 0.46 12.05
CA PRO A 66 9.60 0.68 12.27
C PRO A 66 9.36 1.86 13.21
N THR A 67 8.72 2.91 12.69
CA THR A 67 8.36 4.12 13.45
C THR A 67 6.93 4.50 13.12
N PHE A 68 6.19 4.96 14.14
CA PHE A 68 4.81 5.35 13.96
C PHE A 68 4.69 6.75 13.34
N ALA A 69 3.77 6.89 12.40
CA ALA A 69 3.35 8.18 11.85
C ALA A 69 2.07 8.67 12.52
N THR A 70 1.91 9.99 12.62
CA THR A 70 0.72 10.64 13.22
C THR A 70 -0.45 10.78 12.25
N ALA A 71 -0.31 10.28 11.01
CA ALA A 71 -1.37 10.34 10.02
C ALA A 71 -2.62 9.59 10.50
N ALA A 72 -3.81 10.12 10.17
CA ALA A 72 -5.07 9.48 10.52
C ALA A 72 -5.26 8.14 9.79
N PRO A 73 -6.04 7.19 10.33
CA PRO A 73 -6.50 6.02 9.60
C PRO A 73 -7.14 6.37 8.26
N GLY A 74 -7.16 5.42 7.33
CA GLY A 74 -7.80 5.63 6.05
C GLY A 74 -8.18 4.36 5.32
N TYR A 75 -8.84 4.55 4.19
CA TYR A 75 -9.20 3.50 3.24
C TYR A 75 -9.01 4.01 1.81
N ARG A 76 -9.00 3.10 0.84
CA ARG A 76 -8.92 3.44 -0.58
C ARG A 76 -10.25 3.18 -1.25
N VAL A 77 -10.74 4.15 -2.00
CA VAL A 77 -11.89 3.99 -2.89
C VAL A 77 -11.37 3.65 -4.27
N ILE A 78 -11.97 2.66 -4.93
CA ILE A 78 -11.68 2.27 -6.30
C ILE A 78 -13.01 2.24 -7.04
N GLU A 79 -13.14 3.07 -8.06
CA GLU A 79 -14.34 3.19 -8.86
C GLU A 79 -14.05 2.65 -10.25
N PHE A 80 -14.88 1.72 -10.70
CA PHE A 80 -14.75 1.11 -12.02
C PHE A 80 -15.76 1.71 -12.99
N SER A 81 -15.31 2.04 -14.19
CA SER A 81 -16.14 2.47 -15.31
C SER A 81 -15.80 1.65 -16.54
N GLY A 82 -16.53 0.54 -16.71
CA GLY A 82 -16.20 -0.47 -17.71
C GLY A 82 -14.82 -1.07 -17.48
N SER A 83 -13.89 -0.81 -18.41
CA SER A 83 -12.50 -1.25 -18.30
C SER A 83 -11.59 -0.20 -17.64
N ALA A 84 -12.04 1.04 -17.45
CA ALA A 84 -11.27 2.06 -16.75
C ALA A 84 -11.54 2.02 -15.25
N TRP A 85 -10.65 2.60 -14.47
CA TRP A 85 -10.86 2.82 -13.05
C TRP A 85 -10.18 4.10 -12.58
N SER A 86 -10.70 4.66 -11.49
CA SER A 86 -10.09 5.74 -10.71
C SER A 86 -9.94 5.28 -9.27
N THR A 87 -8.98 5.87 -8.55
CA THR A 87 -8.80 5.57 -7.14
C THR A 87 -8.25 6.76 -6.38
N HIS A 88 -8.64 6.88 -5.11
CA HIS A 88 -8.09 7.84 -4.16
C HIS A 88 -8.14 7.27 -2.75
N VAL A 89 -7.29 7.80 -1.87
CA VAL A 89 -7.33 7.51 -0.44
C VAL A 89 -8.25 8.49 0.27
N VAL A 90 -9.08 7.97 1.17
CA VAL A 90 -9.87 8.75 2.12
C VAL A 90 -9.28 8.55 3.51
N ARG A 91 -8.92 9.64 4.17
CA ARG A 91 -8.48 9.64 5.57
C ARG A 91 -9.66 10.00 6.47
N LEU A 92 -9.73 9.37 7.63
CA LEU A 92 -10.73 9.71 8.64
C LEU A 92 -10.38 11.07 9.29
N PRO A 93 -11.38 11.82 9.79
CA PRO A 93 -11.17 13.17 10.31
C PRO A 93 -10.19 13.24 11.49
N GLU A 94 -10.10 12.18 12.31
CA GLU A 94 -9.21 12.13 13.46
C GLU A 94 -8.64 10.72 13.67
N ALA A 95 -7.37 10.66 14.08
CA ALA A 95 -6.80 9.47 14.69
C ALA A 95 -7.36 9.35 16.12
N LYS A 96 -8.34 8.47 16.34
CA LYS A 96 -8.86 8.20 17.70
C LYS A 96 -7.84 7.53 18.62
N TYR A 97 -6.71 7.08 18.08
CA TYR A 97 -5.63 6.43 18.81
C TYR A 97 -4.30 7.02 18.34
N VAL A 98 -3.64 7.77 19.21
CA VAL A 98 -2.28 8.28 18.99
C VAL A 98 -1.32 7.20 19.46
N PRO A 99 -0.45 6.65 18.59
CA PRO A 99 0.54 5.66 19.01
C PRO A 99 1.45 6.25 20.09
N SER A 100 1.54 5.62 21.26
CA SER A 100 2.58 5.93 22.26
C SER A 100 3.79 5.03 22.04
N SER A 101 4.96 5.51 22.46
CA SER A 101 6.24 4.81 22.36
C SER A 101 6.59 4.03 23.63
N ASP A 102 5.59 3.66 24.43
CA ASP A 102 5.78 2.91 25.68
C ASP A 102 6.15 1.43 25.43
#